data_AF-T1AJ24-F1
#
_entry.id   AF-T1AJ24-F1
#
_cell.length_a   1.000
_cell.length_b   1.000
_cell.length_c   1.000
_cell.angle_alpha   90.00
_cell.angle_beta   90.00
_cell.angle_gamma   90.00
#
_symmetry.space_group_name_H-M   'P 1'
#
loop_
_entity.id
_entity.type
_entity.pdbx_description
1 polymer ?
#
loop_
_entity_poly.entity_id
_entity_poly.type
_entity_poly.pdbx_seq_one_letter_code
_entity_poly.pdbx_strand_id
1 'polypeptide(L)'
;GDPPTVENARNLLQALFFNPRRFDLGRVGRFKLDKRLGFSEAEARARAEDKDLRVLAHEDFINILRRLIQLNNGQGEADDIDHLGNRRVRAVGELLQNQFRTGLLRMERIIKERMTICDATTVTAASLINARPVVAAIKEFFGSSQLSQF
;
A
#
# COMPACT_ATOMS: atom_id res chain seq x y z
N GLY A 1 16.19 -13.39 -15.79
CA GLY A 1 15.35 -12.20 -15.58
C GLY A 1 14.45 -12.07 -16.78
N ASP A 2 13.25 -11.53 -16.60
CA ASP A 2 12.35 -11.27 -17.73
C ASP A 2 12.98 -10.28 -18.71
N PRO A 3 12.66 -10.34 -20.01
CA PRO A 3 13.21 -9.43 -21.00
C PRO A 3 12.89 -7.96 -20.66
N PRO A 4 13.87 -7.04 -20.70
CA PRO A 4 13.65 -5.63 -20.41
C PRO A 4 12.94 -4.95 -21.59
N THR A 5 11.61 -5.07 -21.65
CA THR A 5 10.78 -4.35 -22.62
C THR A 5 10.27 -3.04 -22.01
N VAL A 6 10.04 -2.04 -22.87
CA VAL A 6 9.46 -0.75 -22.47
C VAL A 6 8.10 -0.94 -21.80
N GLU A 7 7.32 -1.90 -22.30
CA GLU A 7 6.02 -2.26 -21.74
C GLU A 7 6.14 -2.85 -20.32
N ASN A 8 7.06 -3.79 -20.10
CA ASN A 8 7.31 -4.37 -18.78
C ASN A 8 7.75 -3.30 -17.78
N ALA A 9 8.64 -2.40 -18.19
CA ALA A 9 9.10 -1.28 -17.35
C ALA A 9 7.94 -0.33 -16.99
N ARG A 10 7.10 0.02 -17.96
CA ARG A 10 5.92 0.88 -17.74
C ARG A 10 4.92 0.22 -16.79
N ASN A 11 4.63 -1.06 -17.00
CA ASN A 11 3.72 -1.82 -16.15
C ASN A 11 4.24 -1.95 -14.71
N LEU A 12 5.55 -2.13 -14.54
CA LEU A 12 6.19 -2.14 -13.23
C LEU A 12 6.01 -0.80 -12.51
N LEU A 13 6.32 0.32 -13.16
CA LEU A 13 6.15 1.65 -12.56
C LEU A 13 4.70 1.95 -12.18
N GLN A 14 3.75 1.61 -13.06
CA GLN A 14 2.32 1.69 -12.76
C GLN A 14 1.95 0.88 -11.53
N ALA A 15 2.42 -0.37 -11.45
CA ALA A 15 2.11 -1.26 -10.34
C ALA A 15 2.72 -0.82 -9.00
N LEU A 16 3.86 -0.10 -9.02
CA LEU A 16 4.57 0.34 -7.82
C LEU A 16 3.92 1.55 -7.15
N PHE A 17 3.55 2.58 -7.91
CA PHE A 17 3.18 3.88 -7.32
C PHE A 17 1.76 4.34 -7.62
N PHE A 18 1.19 3.89 -8.75
CA PHE A 18 -0.06 4.44 -9.29
C PHE A 18 -1.24 3.48 -9.17
N ASN A 19 -1.02 2.27 -8.65
CA ASN A 19 -2.07 1.27 -8.52
C ASN A 19 -2.68 1.25 -7.09
N PRO A 20 -3.94 1.69 -6.90
CA PRO A 20 -4.56 1.78 -5.57
C PRO A 20 -4.79 0.42 -4.89
N ARG A 21 -4.72 -0.68 -5.66
CA ARG A 21 -4.77 -2.02 -5.07
C ARG A 21 -3.47 -2.41 -4.39
N ARG A 22 -2.32 -1.91 -4.90
CA ARG A 22 -0.98 -2.29 -4.45
C ARG A 22 -0.31 -1.24 -3.56
N PHE A 23 -0.68 0.03 -3.74
CA PHE A 23 -0.07 1.15 -3.05
C PHE A 23 -1.16 2.02 -2.42
N ASP A 24 -0.97 2.40 -1.17
CA ASP A 24 -1.86 3.31 -0.42
C ASP A 24 -1.02 3.97 0.68
N LEU A 25 -0.86 5.30 0.65
CA LEU A 25 -0.19 6.04 1.72
C LEU A 25 -0.97 6.00 3.05
N GLY A 26 -2.24 5.61 3.01
CA GLY A 26 -3.20 5.78 4.07
C GLY A 26 -3.56 7.24 4.28
N ARG A 27 -4.65 7.49 5.03
CA ARG A 27 -5.11 8.84 5.36
C ARG A 27 -4.01 9.69 6.00
N VAL A 28 -3.29 9.12 6.98
CA VAL A 28 -2.23 9.84 7.70
C VAL A 28 -1.00 10.09 6.82
N GLY A 29 -0.59 9.10 6.00
CA GLY A 29 0.58 9.26 5.14
C GLY A 29 0.35 10.31 4.06
N ARG A 30 -0.83 10.29 3.40
CA ARG A 30 -1.22 11.31 2.42
C ARG A 30 -1.27 12.70 3.05
N PHE A 31 -1.95 12.84 4.20
CA PHE A 31 -2.02 14.12 4.91
C PHE A 31 -0.64 14.67 5.29
N LYS A 32 0.24 13.82 5.83
CA LYS A 32 1.60 14.23 6.20
C LYS A 32 2.44 14.63 4.98
N LEU A 33 2.37 13.87 3.90
CA LEU A 33 3.06 14.19 2.66
C LEU A 33 2.61 15.55 2.13
N ASP A 34 1.31 15.76 1.99
CA ASP A 34 0.76 16.98 1.42
C ASP A 34 1.09 18.19 2.32
N LYS A 35 1.04 18.04 3.65
CA LYS A 35 1.52 19.08 4.59
C LYS A 35 2.99 19.42 4.40
N ARG A 36 3.86 18.41 4.17
CA ARG A 36 5.29 18.62 3.92
C ARG A 36 5.59 19.24 2.56
N LEU A 37 4.71 19.01 1.58
CA LEU A 37 4.81 19.60 0.25
C LEU A 37 4.18 21.00 0.15
N GLY A 38 3.64 21.53 1.26
CA GLY A 38 3.14 22.91 1.33
C GLY A 38 1.68 23.09 0.91
N PHE A 39 0.91 22.01 0.80
CA PHE A 39 -0.53 22.11 0.55
C PHE A 39 -1.26 22.74 1.73
N SER A 40 -2.36 23.44 1.45
CA SER A 40 -3.20 23.98 2.52
C SER A 40 -3.80 22.86 3.36
N GLU A 41 -4.20 23.17 4.60
CA GLU A 41 -4.76 22.15 5.48
C GLU A 41 -6.04 21.52 4.94
N ALA A 42 -6.90 22.35 4.32
CA ALA A 42 -8.16 21.90 3.75
C ALA A 42 -7.90 20.92 2.59
N GLU A 43 -6.97 21.25 1.69
CA GLU A 43 -6.62 20.39 0.56
C GLU A 43 -5.98 19.07 1.02
N ALA A 44 -5.03 19.14 1.95
CA ALA A 44 -4.38 17.94 2.49
C ALA A 44 -5.37 16.99 3.17
N ARG A 45 -6.38 17.53 3.88
CA ARG A 45 -7.44 16.71 4.48
C ARG A 45 -8.36 16.10 3.42
N ALA A 46 -8.79 16.89 2.44
CA ALA A 46 -9.65 16.42 1.35
C ALA A 46 -9.00 15.27 0.57
N ARG A 47 -7.74 15.43 0.16
CA ARG A 47 -6.96 14.40 -0.55
C ARG A 47 -6.72 13.15 0.30
N ALA A 48 -6.53 13.32 1.61
CA ALA A 48 -6.36 12.19 2.53
C ALA A 48 -7.66 11.38 2.73
N GLU A 49 -8.82 12.00 2.59
CA GLU A 49 -10.12 11.35 2.76
C GLU A 49 -10.53 10.56 1.52
N ASP A 50 -10.26 11.10 0.33
CA ASP A 50 -10.40 10.37 -0.92
C ASP A 50 -9.44 9.16 -0.97
N LYS A 51 -9.94 7.97 -1.33
CA LYS A 51 -9.11 6.76 -1.44
C LYS A 51 -8.28 6.75 -2.73
N ASP A 52 -8.82 7.29 -3.82
CA ASP A 52 -8.16 7.27 -5.12
C ASP A 52 -7.00 8.27 -5.17
N LEU A 53 -7.03 9.29 -4.31
CA LEU A 53 -5.94 10.26 -4.16
C LEU A 53 -4.85 9.83 -3.16
N ARG A 54 -4.95 8.66 -2.53
CA ARG A 54 -3.91 8.14 -1.62
C ARG A 54 -2.76 7.45 -2.34
N VAL A 55 -2.88 7.19 -3.64
CA VAL A 55 -1.75 6.79 -4.50
C VAL A 55 -0.94 8.00 -4.91
N LEU A 56 0.36 7.84 -5.13
CA LEU A 56 1.20 8.94 -5.57
C LEU A 56 0.81 9.41 -6.97
N ALA A 57 0.78 10.72 -7.18
CA ALA A 57 0.61 11.34 -8.49
C ALA A 57 1.98 11.83 -9.03
N HIS A 58 2.07 12.05 -10.34
CA HIS A 58 3.28 12.59 -10.97
C HIS A 58 3.72 13.92 -10.33
N GLU A 59 2.76 14.77 -9.99
CA GLU A 59 2.99 16.04 -9.30
C GLU A 59 3.63 15.86 -7.92
N ASP A 60 3.27 14.80 -7.19
CA ASP A 60 3.85 14.50 -5.88
C ASP A 60 5.35 14.27 -6.02
N PHE A 61 5.79 13.50 -7.03
CA PHE A 61 7.22 13.27 -7.29
C PHE A 61 7.97 14.56 -7.62
N ILE A 62 7.40 15.42 -8.46
CA ILE A 62 7.99 16.70 -8.82
C ILE A 62 8.15 17.57 -7.56
N ASN A 63 7.12 17.62 -6.71
CA ASN A 63 7.14 18.40 -5.47
C ASN A 63 8.13 17.83 -4.45
N ILE A 64 8.22 16.50 -4.31
CA ILE A 64 9.21 15.83 -3.46
C ILE A 64 10.63 16.15 -3.91
N LEU A 65 10.92 16.03 -5.22
CA LEU A 65 12.23 16.34 -5.78
C LEU A 65 12.58 17.83 -5.61
N ARG A 66 11.62 18.73 -5.84
CA ARG A 66 11.81 20.16 -5.60
C ARG A 66 12.15 20.43 -4.14
N ARG A 67 11.43 19.79 -3.21
CA ARG A 67 11.70 19.93 -1.77
C ARG A 67 13.08 19.40 -1.38
N LEU A 68 13.49 18.27 -1.95
CA LEU A 68 14.82 17.69 -1.73
C LEU A 68 15.94 18.65 -2.20
N ILE A 69 15.78 19.26 -3.38
CA ILE A 69 16.74 20.24 -3.90
C ILE A 69 16.80 21.49 -3.00
N GLN A 70 15.66 21.99 -2.52
CA GLN A 70 15.62 23.12 -1.57
C GLN A 70 16.40 22.82 -0.29
N LEU A 71 16.19 21.64 0.31
CA LEU A 71 16.92 21.21 1.50
C LEU A 71 18.43 21.12 1.25
N ASN A 72 18.84 20.59 0.09
CA ASN A 72 20.26 20.54 -0.28
C ASN A 72 20.88 21.93 -0.46
N ASN A 73 20.09 22.91 -0.86
CA ASN A 73 20.50 24.32 -0.96
C ASN A 73 20.42 25.07 0.39
N GLY A 74 20.17 24.38 1.50
CA GLY A 74 20.03 24.97 2.83
C GLY A 74 18.71 25.70 3.07
N GLN A 75 17.72 25.52 2.19
CA GLN A 75 16.40 26.16 2.30
C GLN A 75 15.40 25.25 3.01
N GLY A 76 15.38 25.36 4.35
CA GLY A 76 14.50 24.63 5.24
C GLY A 76 15.26 23.68 6.16
N GLU A 77 14.53 22.98 7.02
CA GLU A 77 15.10 22.06 8.01
C GLU A 77 14.89 20.60 7.62
N ALA A 78 15.89 19.78 7.93
CA ALA A 78 15.80 18.33 7.83
C ALA A 78 14.85 17.78 8.91
N ASP A 79 14.21 16.65 8.60
CA ASP A 79 13.31 16.01 9.55
C ASP A 79 14.07 15.23 10.62
N ASP A 80 13.71 15.46 11.88
CA ASP A 80 14.14 14.63 13.00
C ASP A 80 13.36 13.31 13.02
N ILE A 81 14.09 12.20 12.89
CA ILE A 81 13.55 10.85 12.84
C ILE A 81 13.01 10.38 14.21
N ASP A 82 13.49 10.97 15.30
CA ASP A 82 13.12 10.59 16.67
C ASP A 82 11.96 11.42 17.21
N HIS A 83 11.62 12.51 16.51
CA HIS A 83 10.44 13.30 16.83
C HIS A 83 9.19 12.41 16.82
N LEU A 84 8.46 12.37 17.95
CA LEU A 84 7.30 11.49 18.11
C LEU A 84 6.18 11.78 17.12
N GLY A 85 6.08 13.02 16.63
CA GLY A 85 5.20 13.37 15.51
C GLY A 85 5.49 12.59 14.22
N ASN A 86 6.71 12.08 14.03
CA ASN A 86 7.12 11.22 12.92
C ASN A 86 7.09 9.72 13.26
N ARG A 87 6.92 9.35 14.54
CA ARG A 87 6.72 7.96 14.98
C ARG A 87 5.23 7.63 15.06
N ARG A 88 4.87 6.38 14.76
CA ARG A 88 3.49 5.89 14.87
C ARG A 88 3.48 4.52 15.51
N VAL A 89 2.70 4.37 16.58
CA VAL A 89 2.45 3.08 17.21
C VAL A 89 1.43 2.31 16.37
N ARG A 90 1.72 1.05 16.09
CA ARG A 90 0.79 0.13 15.40
C ARG A 90 0.26 -0.85 16.43
N ALA A 91 -1.06 -0.91 16.57
CA ALA A 91 -1.71 -1.89 17.43
C ALA A 91 -1.77 -3.27 16.75
N VAL A 92 -1.95 -4.33 17.54
CA VAL A 92 -2.07 -5.72 17.05
C VAL A 92 -3.15 -5.83 15.97
N GLY A 93 -4.30 -5.18 16.14
CA GLY A 93 -5.39 -5.21 15.16
C GLY A 93 -4.99 -4.69 13.78
N GLU A 94 -4.17 -3.64 13.70
CA GLU A 94 -3.69 -3.10 12.43
C GLU A 94 -2.70 -4.06 11.76
N LEU A 95 -1.80 -4.64 12.54
CA LEU A 95 -0.82 -5.60 12.03
C LEU A 95 -1.52 -6.85 11.49
N LEU A 96 -2.50 -7.36 12.24
CA LEU A 96 -3.32 -8.51 11.83
C LEU A 96 -4.17 -8.19 10.60
N GLN A 97 -4.75 -6.99 10.51
CA GLN A 97 -5.51 -6.54 9.34
C GLN A 97 -4.66 -6.57 8.06
N ASN A 98 -3.39 -6.17 8.13
CA ASN A 98 -2.48 -6.22 6.99
C ASN A 98 -2.21 -7.67 6.53
N GLN A 99 -2.06 -8.61 7.47
CA GLN A 99 -1.87 -10.02 7.14
C GLN A 99 -3.13 -10.65 6.58
N PHE A 100 -4.29 -10.31 7.15
CA PHE A 100 -5.58 -10.73 6.63
C PHE A 100 -5.82 -10.23 5.20
N ARG A 101 -5.52 -8.94 4.93
CA ARG A 101 -5.58 -8.36 3.58
C ARG A 101 -4.69 -9.12 2.59
N THR A 102 -3.46 -9.46 2.97
CA THR A 102 -2.56 -10.26 2.15
C THR A 102 -3.12 -11.65 1.86
N GLY A 103 -3.73 -12.29 2.85
CA GLY A 103 -4.45 -13.57 2.69
C GLY A 103 -5.62 -13.47 1.70
N LEU A 104 -6.41 -12.40 1.77
CA LEU A 104 -7.53 -12.15 0.86
C LEU A 104 -7.07 -11.91 -0.58
N LEU A 105 -5.99 -11.15 -0.79
CA LEU A 105 -5.42 -10.93 -2.12
C LEU A 105 -4.94 -12.24 -2.77
N ARG A 106 -4.36 -13.16 -1.98
CA ARG A 106 -3.99 -14.50 -2.45
C ARG A 106 -5.23 -15.32 -2.81
N MET A 107 -6.27 -15.28 -1.99
CA MET A 107 -7.54 -15.96 -2.27
C MET A 107 -8.20 -15.41 -3.55
N GLU A 108 -8.26 -14.09 -3.74
CA GLU A 108 -8.79 -13.44 -4.95
C GLU A 108 -8.07 -13.93 -6.20
N ARG A 109 -6.73 -14.01 -6.14
CA ARG A 109 -5.92 -14.53 -7.24
C ARG A 109 -6.28 -15.97 -7.60
N ILE A 110 -6.38 -16.86 -6.61
CA ILE A 110 -6.73 -18.27 -6.82
C ILE A 110 -8.15 -18.41 -7.39
N ILE A 111 -9.10 -17.59 -6.93
CA ILE A 111 -10.46 -17.56 -7.45
C ILE A 111 -10.44 -17.19 -8.94
N LYS A 112 -9.73 -16.11 -9.32
CA LYS A 112 -9.61 -15.71 -10.73
C LYS A 112 -8.97 -16.78 -11.60
N GLU A 113 -7.89 -17.40 -11.13
CA GLU A 113 -7.22 -18.50 -11.85
C GLU A 113 -8.17 -19.68 -12.08
N ARG A 114 -8.98 -20.05 -11.07
CA ARG A 114 -9.99 -21.12 -11.19
C ARG A 114 -11.13 -20.74 -12.13
N MET A 115 -11.61 -19.50 -12.08
CA MET A 115 -12.69 -19.02 -12.96
C MET A 115 -12.30 -19.08 -14.44
N THR A 116 -11.01 -18.98 -14.79
CA THR A 116 -10.55 -19.12 -16.18
C THR A 116 -10.58 -20.56 -16.68
N ILE A 117 -10.50 -21.54 -15.78
CA ILE A 117 -10.34 -22.97 -16.14
C ILE A 117 -11.69 -23.71 -16.04
N CYS A 118 -12.55 -23.32 -15.10
CA CYS A 118 -13.81 -24.00 -14.86
C CYS A 118 -14.93 -23.52 -15.79
N ASP A 119 -15.84 -24.43 -16.14
CA ASP A 119 -17.00 -24.12 -17.00
C ASP A 119 -18.01 -23.24 -16.26
N ALA A 120 -18.38 -22.11 -16.88
CA ALA A 120 -19.29 -21.11 -16.34
C ALA A 120 -20.66 -21.68 -15.95
N THR A 121 -21.10 -22.78 -16.57
CA THR A 121 -22.40 -23.41 -16.30
C THR A 121 -22.43 -24.27 -15.04
N THR A 122 -21.28 -24.73 -14.55
CA THR A 122 -21.17 -25.67 -13.42
C THR A 122 -20.52 -25.06 -12.18
N VAL A 123 -19.86 -23.91 -12.32
CA VAL A 123 -19.15 -23.23 -11.23
C VAL A 123 -20.13 -22.68 -10.20
N THR A 124 -19.84 -22.95 -8.93
CA THR A 124 -20.57 -22.38 -7.79
C THR A 124 -19.61 -21.59 -6.91
N ALA A 125 -20.13 -20.60 -6.17
CA ALA A 125 -19.29 -19.78 -5.27
C ALA A 125 -18.54 -20.63 -4.23
N ALA A 126 -19.18 -21.70 -3.73
CA ALA A 126 -18.59 -22.61 -2.76
C ALA A 126 -17.38 -23.37 -3.31
N SER A 127 -17.33 -23.68 -4.61
CA SER A 127 -16.18 -24.39 -5.21
C SER A 127 -14.97 -23.47 -5.47
N LEU A 128 -15.21 -22.16 -5.58
CA LEU A 128 -14.16 -21.15 -5.80
C LEU A 128 -13.53 -20.68 -4.48
N ILE A 129 -14.31 -20.52 -3.42
CA ILE A 129 -13.84 -19.93 -2.16
C ILE A 129 -13.05 -20.97 -1.35
N ASN A 130 -11.78 -20.64 -1.07
CA ASN A 130 -10.91 -21.46 -0.23
C ASN A 130 -10.27 -20.60 0.87
N ALA A 131 -10.59 -20.89 2.14
CA ALA A 131 -10.09 -20.16 3.29
C ALA A 131 -8.62 -20.41 3.64
N ARG A 132 -8.00 -21.48 3.10
CA ARG A 132 -6.62 -21.88 3.44
C ARG A 132 -5.58 -20.73 3.34
N PRO A 133 -5.56 -19.88 2.30
CA PRO A 133 -4.59 -18.78 2.20
C PRO A 133 -4.73 -17.74 3.32
N VAL A 134 -5.96 -17.47 3.75
CA VAL A 134 -6.25 -16.52 4.83
C VAL A 134 -5.86 -17.11 6.18
N VAL A 135 -6.24 -18.36 6.44
CA VAL A 135 -5.88 -19.07 7.68
C VAL A 135 -4.36 -19.19 7.81
N ALA A 136 -3.65 -19.48 6.71
CA ALA A 136 -2.19 -19.56 6.70
C ALA A 136 -1.54 -18.22 7.08
N ALA A 137 -1.99 -17.10 6.50
CA ALA A 137 -1.46 -15.78 6.81
C ALA A 137 -1.69 -15.38 8.28
N ILE A 138 -2.83 -15.75 8.86
CA ILE A 138 -3.11 -15.51 10.29
C ILE A 138 -2.23 -16.38 11.18
N LYS A 139 -2.09 -17.68 10.86
CA LYS A 139 -1.23 -18.59 11.64
C LYS A 139 0.23 -18.16 11.60
N GLU A 140 0.72 -17.72 10.45
CA GLU A 140 2.06 -17.17 10.29
C GLU A 140 2.26 -15.93 11.18
N PHE A 141 1.30 -15.01 11.18
CA PHE A 141 1.35 -13.82 12.05
C PHE A 141 1.51 -14.17 13.53
N PHE A 142 0.74 -15.13 14.06
CA PHE A 142 0.84 -15.49 15.48
C PHE A 142 2.01 -16.44 15.80
N GLY A 143 2.41 -17.28 14.84
CA GLY A 143 3.41 -18.33 15.07
C GLY A 143 4.86 -17.91 14.84
N SER A 144 5.12 -16.90 13.99
CA SER A 144 6.49 -16.51 13.63
C SER A 144 6.79 -15.00 13.79
N SER A 145 5.79 -14.19 14.13
CA SER A 145 6.03 -12.75 14.35
C SER A 145 6.84 -12.51 15.61
N GLN A 146 7.90 -11.71 15.48
CA GLN A 146 8.69 -11.23 16.62
C GLN A 146 7.86 -10.45 17.66
N LEU A 147 6.70 -9.93 17.27
CA LEU A 147 5.78 -9.20 18.15
C LEU A 147 4.76 -10.12 18.84
N SER A 148 4.74 -11.41 18.50
CA SER A 148 3.89 -12.44 19.08
C SER A 148 4.77 -13.37 19.93
N GLN A 149 5.10 -12.91 21.15
CA GLN A 149 5.97 -13.63 22.09
C GLN A 149 5.16 -14.25 23.24
N PHE A 150 5.74 -15.25 23.91
CA PHE A 150 5.17 -15.93 25.08
C PHE A 150 5.32 -15.12 26.36
#